data_AF-A0A1Q6CHG8-F1
#
_entry.id   AF-A0A1Q6CHG8-F1
#
_cell.length_a   1.000
_cell.length_b   1.000
_cell.length_c   1.000
_cell.angle_alpha   90.00
_cell.angle_beta   90.00
_cell.angle_gamma   90.00
#
_symmetry.space_group_name_H-M   'P 1'
#
loop_
_entity.id
_entity.type
_entity.pdbx_description
1 polymer ?
#
loop_
_entity_poly.entity_id
_entity_poly.type
_entity_poly.pdbx_seq_one_letter_code
_entity_poly.pdbx_strand_id
1 'polypeptide(L)'
;MKKFIGLVLSCLICVQANATLLTGEVAEDAFVTVAGFDLAWASPCSDGVLEYSCGAMDITEQAGYGWNIMTSNLFNTLGISADTFVVDYSSSNTQTYNGKNYAKAAGWFSNSYSHIDVQNGLDGFWSFLDVADGGSYYETIVYRVADSAVQVPEPSTIAILGLALVGLGFSRRK
;
A
#
# COMPACT_ATOMS: atom_id res chain seq x y z
N MET A 1 -7.22 40.83 43.04
CA MET A 1 -7.60 41.05 41.64
C MET A 1 -6.48 40.46 40.79
N LYS A 2 -6.64 39.22 40.32
CA LYS A 2 -7.26 38.83 39.05
C LYS A 2 -6.32 39.11 37.86
N LYS A 3 -6.07 38.03 37.08
CA LYS A 3 -5.77 37.99 35.64
C LYS A 3 -4.32 38.05 35.14
N PHE A 4 -3.41 37.12 35.50
CA PHE A 4 -2.18 36.93 34.67
C PHE A 4 -1.59 35.50 34.70
N ILE A 5 -2.42 34.45 34.82
CA ILE A 5 -1.95 33.04 34.78
C ILE A 5 -2.83 32.23 33.82
N GLY A 6 -2.95 32.67 32.57
CA GLY A 6 -3.85 32.02 31.62
C GLY A 6 -3.48 32.18 30.14
N LEU A 7 -2.20 32.42 29.83
CA LEU A 7 -1.78 32.68 28.45
C LEU A 7 -0.39 32.14 28.10
N VAL A 8 0.03 30.99 28.66
CA VAL A 8 1.32 30.36 28.31
C VAL A 8 1.18 28.88 27.91
N LEU A 9 0.00 28.26 28.11
CA LEU A 9 -0.21 26.83 27.82
C LEU A 9 -1.14 26.60 26.62
N SER A 10 -0.92 27.34 25.52
CA SER A 10 -1.67 27.14 24.27
C SER A 10 -0.74 27.05 23.04
N CYS A 11 0.57 26.88 23.26
CA CYS A 11 1.51 26.62 22.18
C CYS A 11 1.52 25.12 21.83
N LEU A 12 0.86 24.82 20.71
CA LEU A 12 1.48 24.07 19.62
C LEU A 12 1.81 22.61 19.93
N ILE A 13 0.78 21.79 20.14
CA ILE A 13 0.84 20.40 19.71
C ILE A 13 0.33 20.38 18.26
N CYS A 14 1.15 20.87 17.33
CA CYS A 14 0.97 20.58 15.91
C CYS A 14 1.44 19.14 15.70
N VAL A 15 0.54 18.17 15.87
CA VAL A 15 0.81 16.79 15.44
C VAL A 15 0.91 16.85 13.93
N GLN A 16 2.12 16.79 13.39
CA GLN A 16 2.29 16.60 11.95
C GLN A 16 1.84 15.18 11.64
N ALA A 17 0.68 15.05 10.98
CA ALA A 17 0.28 13.81 10.34
C ALA A 17 1.17 13.64 9.10
N ASN A 18 2.36 13.08 9.29
CA ASN A 18 3.16 12.60 8.18
C ASN A 18 2.51 11.27 7.74
N ALA A 19 2.00 11.23 6.51
CA ALA A 19 1.65 9.97 5.87
C ALA A 19 2.96 9.19 5.71
N THR A 20 3.12 8.15 6.51
CA THR A 20 4.23 7.21 6.39
C THR A 20 3.79 6.07 5.50
N LEU A 21 4.70 5.58 4.64
CA LEU A 21 4.50 4.32 3.93
C LEU A 21 4.12 3.24 4.95
N LEU A 22 3.07 2.49 4.63
CA LEU A 22 2.77 1.27 5.36
C LEU A 22 3.84 0.25 5.02
N THR A 23 4.52 -0.23 6.05
CA THR A 23 5.53 -1.29 5.95
C THR A 23 4.90 -2.65 6.23
N GLY A 24 5.56 -3.71 5.78
CA GLY A 24 5.04 -5.06 5.78
C GLY A 24 4.34 -5.43 4.48
N GLU A 25 3.83 -6.66 4.46
CA GLU A 25 3.03 -7.18 3.35
C GLU A 25 1.72 -6.38 3.19
N VAL A 26 1.27 -6.20 1.95
CA VAL A 26 -0.04 -5.62 1.65
C VAL A 26 -1.13 -6.42 2.36
N ALA A 27 -1.99 -5.73 3.12
CA ALA A 27 -3.05 -6.38 3.88
C ALA A 27 -4.04 -7.13 2.96
N GLU A 28 -4.60 -8.24 3.46
CA GLU A 28 -5.54 -9.09 2.71
C GLU A 28 -6.81 -8.36 2.24
N ASP A 29 -7.19 -7.27 2.92
CA ASP A 29 -8.34 -6.43 2.56
C ASP A 29 -7.96 -5.19 1.71
N ALA A 30 -6.72 -5.13 1.21
CA ALA A 30 -6.23 -4.05 0.34
C ALA A 30 -6.03 -4.49 -1.13
N PHE A 31 -6.27 -5.76 -1.44
CA PHE A 31 -6.18 -6.30 -2.79
C PHE A 31 -7.36 -7.22 -3.13
N VAL A 32 -7.49 -7.57 -4.40
CA VAL A 32 -8.44 -8.57 -4.90
C VAL A 32 -7.70 -9.64 -5.69
N THR A 33 -8.15 -10.89 -5.60
CA THR A 33 -7.53 -12.01 -6.32
C THR A 33 -8.34 -12.37 -7.55
N VAL A 34 -7.72 -12.30 -8.74
CA VAL A 34 -8.35 -12.61 -10.03
C VAL A 34 -7.42 -13.49 -10.86
N ALA A 35 -7.92 -14.64 -11.32
CA ALA A 35 -7.20 -15.54 -12.21
C ALA A 35 -5.78 -15.93 -11.73
N GLY A 36 -5.58 -16.08 -10.41
CA GLY A 36 -4.30 -16.44 -9.81
C GLY A 36 -3.34 -15.26 -9.57
N PHE A 37 -3.81 -14.03 -9.75
CA PHE A 37 -3.08 -12.80 -9.44
C PHE A 37 -3.76 -12.04 -8.32
N ASP A 38 -3.00 -11.56 -7.36
CA ASP A 38 -3.45 -10.52 -6.44
C ASP A 38 -3.21 -9.16 -7.11
N LEU A 39 -4.24 -8.32 -7.10
CA LEU A 39 -4.27 -7.02 -7.76
C LEU A 39 -4.56 -5.96 -6.72
N ALA A 40 -3.73 -4.92 -6.66
CA ALA A 40 -3.92 -3.82 -5.73
C ALA A 40 -3.95 -2.47 -6.46
N TRP A 41 -4.96 -1.66 -6.15
CA TRP A 41 -5.10 -0.31 -6.69
C TRP A 41 -4.21 0.64 -5.87
N ALA A 42 -3.08 1.01 -6.46
CA ALA A 42 -1.88 1.43 -5.74
C ALA A 42 -1.68 2.95 -5.67
N SER A 43 -2.26 3.74 -6.58
CA SER A 43 -2.05 5.20 -6.55
C SER A 43 -3.02 5.92 -7.50
N PRO A 44 -3.42 7.18 -7.19
CA PRO A 44 -4.14 8.06 -8.11
C PRO A 44 -3.20 8.77 -9.11
N CYS A 45 -2.01 8.22 -9.29
CA CYS A 45 -0.99 8.78 -10.14
C CYS A 45 -0.26 7.69 -10.90
N SER A 46 0.33 8.10 -12.01
CA SER A 46 1.22 7.32 -12.85
C SER A 46 2.38 6.74 -12.04
N ASP A 47 2.79 5.52 -12.40
CA ASP A 47 3.78 4.73 -11.65
C ASP A 47 5.18 5.37 -11.60
N GLY A 48 5.50 6.25 -12.56
CA GLY A 48 6.76 6.97 -12.62
C GLY A 48 7.91 6.28 -13.33
N VAL A 49 7.70 5.12 -13.95
CA VAL A 49 8.76 4.36 -14.62
C VAL A 49 9.11 4.95 -15.98
N LEU A 50 8.10 5.28 -16.79
CA LEU A 50 8.31 6.00 -18.05
C LEU A 50 8.12 7.50 -17.84
N GLU A 51 7.07 7.89 -17.12
CA GLU A 51 6.67 9.28 -16.82
C GLU A 51 5.96 9.31 -15.46
N TYR A 52 6.01 10.42 -14.72
CA TYR A 52 5.29 10.57 -13.43
C TYR A 52 4.43 11.83 -13.42
N SER A 53 3.21 11.72 -12.87
CA SER A 53 2.31 12.86 -12.69
C SER A 53 2.37 13.49 -11.31
N CYS A 54 2.77 12.74 -10.28
CA CYS A 54 2.82 13.24 -8.90
C CYS A 54 3.99 12.71 -8.06
N GLY A 55 4.99 12.13 -8.72
CA GLY A 55 6.15 11.47 -8.11
C GLY A 55 6.17 9.97 -8.44
N ALA A 56 7.36 9.37 -8.36
CA ALA A 56 7.50 7.92 -8.60
C ALA A 56 6.87 7.12 -7.46
N MET A 57 6.22 6.01 -7.81
CA MET A 57 5.71 5.04 -6.84
C MET A 57 6.86 4.37 -6.09
N ASP A 58 6.71 4.19 -4.78
CA ASP A 58 7.70 3.44 -4.00
C ASP A 58 7.30 1.96 -3.95
N ILE A 59 7.91 1.16 -4.82
CA ILE A 59 7.73 -0.30 -4.85
C ILE A 59 8.84 -1.04 -4.10
N THR A 60 9.79 -0.33 -3.48
CA THR A 60 11.05 -0.93 -2.98
C THR A 60 10.80 -2.05 -1.98
N GLU A 61 9.90 -1.83 -1.02
CA GLU A 61 9.53 -2.85 -0.04
C GLU A 61 8.59 -3.91 -0.64
N GLN A 62 7.58 -3.46 -1.39
CA GLN A 62 6.54 -4.34 -1.90
C GLN A 62 7.03 -5.31 -2.98
N ALA A 63 8.07 -4.94 -3.72
CA ALA A 63 8.79 -5.86 -4.61
C ALA A 63 9.37 -7.08 -3.86
N GLY A 64 9.75 -6.91 -2.60
CA GLY A 64 10.19 -8.00 -1.72
C GLY A 64 9.11 -9.04 -1.43
N TYR A 65 7.83 -8.67 -1.56
CA TYR A 65 6.66 -9.56 -1.46
C TYR A 65 6.11 -9.97 -2.84
N GLY A 66 6.85 -9.70 -3.92
CA GLY A 66 6.50 -10.10 -5.27
C GLY A 66 5.58 -9.13 -6.03
N TRP A 67 5.30 -7.95 -5.48
CA TRP A 67 4.49 -6.93 -6.17
C TRP A 67 5.27 -6.28 -7.31
N ASN A 68 4.59 -6.09 -8.44
CA ASN A 68 5.11 -5.48 -9.65
C ASN A 68 4.08 -4.50 -10.21
N ILE A 69 4.54 -3.45 -10.88
CA ILE A 69 3.66 -2.50 -11.58
C ILE A 69 2.98 -3.21 -12.76
N MET A 70 1.69 -2.99 -12.94
CA MET A 70 0.88 -3.58 -14.00
C MET A 70 1.37 -3.17 -15.40
N THR A 71 1.39 -4.13 -16.32
CA THR A 71 1.60 -3.86 -17.75
C THR A 71 0.26 -3.79 -18.47
N SER A 72 0.21 -3.01 -19.56
CA SER A 72 -0.97 -2.88 -20.40
C SER A 72 -1.42 -4.23 -20.99
N ASN A 73 -0.48 -5.10 -21.35
CA ASN A 73 -0.78 -6.42 -21.88
C ASN A 73 -1.45 -7.33 -20.84
N LEU A 74 -0.94 -7.36 -19.60
CA LEU A 74 -1.51 -8.17 -18.53
C LEU A 74 -2.89 -7.65 -18.14
N PHE A 75 -3.05 -6.33 -17.99
CA PHE A 75 -4.34 -5.69 -17.71
C PHE A 75 -5.41 -6.12 -18.73
N ASN A 76 -5.09 -6.01 -20.02
CA ASN A 76 -6.00 -6.41 -21.10
C ASN A 76 -6.27 -7.92 -21.13
N THR A 77 -5.27 -8.74 -20.82
CA THR A 77 -5.39 -10.22 -20.78
C THR A 77 -6.32 -10.66 -19.64
N LEU A 78 -6.21 -10.04 -18.48
CA LEU A 78 -7.08 -10.32 -17.33
C LEU A 78 -8.50 -9.75 -17.52
N GLY A 79 -8.68 -8.78 -18.42
CA GLY A 79 -9.97 -8.15 -18.68
C GLY A 79 -10.51 -7.41 -17.46
N ILE A 80 -9.62 -6.80 -16.66
CA ILE A 80 -9.97 -6.13 -15.41
C ILE A 80 -10.40 -4.67 -15.66
N SER A 81 -11.12 -4.11 -14.70
CA SER A 81 -11.57 -2.71 -14.69
C SER A 81 -11.72 -2.22 -13.25
N ALA A 82 -12.17 -0.98 -13.05
CA ALA A 82 -12.46 -0.49 -11.69
C ALA A 82 -13.48 -1.37 -10.95
N ASP A 83 -14.46 -1.95 -11.66
CA ASP A 83 -15.45 -2.85 -11.05
C ASP A 83 -14.83 -4.14 -10.48
N THR A 84 -13.62 -4.54 -10.94
CA THR A 84 -12.87 -5.66 -10.38
C THR A 84 -12.51 -5.45 -8.91
N PHE A 85 -12.35 -4.20 -8.49
CA PHE A 85 -11.94 -3.85 -7.13
C PHE A 85 -13.14 -3.62 -6.18
N VAL A 86 -14.38 -3.82 -6.65
CA VAL A 86 -15.57 -3.63 -5.81
C VAL A 86 -15.66 -4.74 -4.76
N VAL A 87 -15.83 -4.33 -3.51
CA VAL A 87 -15.92 -5.21 -2.34
C VAL A 87 -17.14 -4.89 -1.48
N ASP A 88 -17.61 -5.86 -0.71
CA ASP A 88 -18.81 -5.77 0.14
C ASP A 88 -18.51 -5.39 1.60
N TYR A 89 -17.24 -5.12 1.93
CA TYR A 89 -16.79 -4.66 3.24
C TYR A 89 -16.38 -3.19 3.23
N SER A 90 -16.19 -2.62 4.43
CA SER A 90 -15.62 -1.29 4.63
C SER A 90 -14.48 -1.36 5.65
N SER A 91 -13.32 -0.83 5.27
CA SER A 91 -12.14 -0.74 6.13
C SER A 91 -11.31 0.51 5.77
N SER A 92 -10.17 0.71 6.44
CA SER A 92 -9.20 1.76 6.07
C SER A 92 -8.67 1.58 4.64
N ASN A 93 -8.75 0.36 4.10
CA ASN A 93 -8.26 -0.05 2.80
C ASN A 93 -9.38 -0.05 1.75
N THR A 94 -10.46 0.68 2.02
CA THR A 94 -11.55 0.88 1.07
C THR A 94 -11.74 2.35 0.72
N GLN A 95 -12.10 2.62 -0.53
CA GLN A 95 -12.56 3.92 -0.99
C GLN A 95 -14.03 3.82 -1.38
N THR A 96 -14.90 4.56 -0.70
CA THR A 96 -16.32 4.60 -1.05
C THR A 96 -16.57 5.60 -2.17
N TYR A 97 -17.25 5.16 -3.23
CA TYR A 97 -17.68 6.01 -4.34
C TYR A 97 -19.03 5.51 -4.88
N ASN A 98 -20.01 6.42 -5.04
CA ASN A 98 -21.36 6.10 -5.52
C ASN A 98 -22.03 4.90 -4.82
N GLY A 99 -21.80 4.76 -3.51
CA GLY A 99 -22.40 3.69 -2.70
C GLY A 99 -21.74 2.32 -2.83
N LYS A 100 -20.65 2.20 -3.61
CA LYS A 100 -19.80 1.00 -3.66
C LYS A 100 -18.50 1.25 -2.90
N ASN A 101 -17.91 0.20 -2.33
CA ASN A 101 -16.58 0.24 -1.76
C ASN A 101 -15.59 -0.42 -2.72
N TYR A 102 -14.44 0.22 -2.91
CA TYR A 102 -13.35 -0.26 -3.75
C TYR A 102 -12.14 -0.57 -2.90
N ALA A 103 -11.56 -1.77 -3.03
CA ALA A 103 -10.30 -2.11 -2.39
C ALA A 103 -9.18 -1.18 -2.89
N LYS A 104 -8.39 -0.63 -1.97
CA LYS A 104 -7.27 0.26 -2.26
C LYS A 104 -6.05 -0.11 -1.42
N ALA A 105 -4.87 0.11 -1.99
CA ALA A 105 -3.59 -0.10 -1.32
C ALA A 105 -2.67 1.12 -1.37
N ALA A 106 -3.20 2.32 -1.64
CA ALA A 106 -2.38 3.51 -1.86
C ALA A 106 -1.33 3.78 -0.75
N GLY A 107 -1.68 3.52 0.51
CA GLY A 107 -0.75 3.71 1.64
C GLY A 107 0.46 2.77 1.65
N TRP A 108 0.45 1.66 0.91
CA TRP A 108 1.60 0.75 0.79
C TRP A 108 2.58 1.15 -0.31
N PHE A 109 2.15 1.97 -1.26
CA PHE A 109 2.92 2.31 -2.47
C PHE A 109 3.24 3.80 -2.59
N SER A 110 2.62 4.64 -1.74
CA SER A 110 2.81 6.08 -1.76
C SER A 110 2.93 6.68 -0.36
N ASN A 111 3.95 7.53 -0.19
CA ASN A 111 4.10 8.41 0.98
C ASN A 111 3.23 9.68 0.90
N SER A 112 2.62 9.94 -0.25
CA SER A 112 1.88 11.18 -0.52
C SER A 112 0.37 10.97 -0.59
N TYR A 113 -0.08 9.74 -0.87
CA TYR A 113 -1.47 9.43 -1.14
C TYR A 113 -1.95 8.22 -0.35
N SER A 114 -3.11 8.35 0.28
CA SER A 114 -3.83 7.26 0.97
C SER A 114 -5.20 6.99 0.34
N HIS A 115 -5.45 7.53 -0.85
CA HIS A 115 -6.68 7.39 -1.61
C HIS A 115 -6.38 6.98 -3.05
N ILE A 116 -7.42 6.62 -3.77
CA ILE A 116 -7.44 6.35 -5.22
C ILE A 116 -8.53 7.25 -5.83
N ASP A 117 -8.42 7.60 -7.11
CA ASP A 117 -9.48 8.30 -7.82
C ASP A 117 -10.34 7.28 -8.58
N VAL A 118 -11.42 6.85 -7.92
CA VAL A 118 -12.32 5.85 -8.48
C VAL A 118 -12.94 6.32 -9.79
N GLN A 119 -13.18 7.63 -9.96
CA GLN A 119 -13.76 8.16 -11.19
C GLN A 119 -12.78 7.97 -12.36
N ASN A 120 -11.49 8.24 -12.17
CA ASN A 120 -10.48 7.99 -13.20
C ASN A 120 -10.42 6.52 -13.63
N GLY A 121 -10.46 5.60 -12.65
CA GLY A 121 -10.47 4.17 -12.95
C GLY A 121 -11.73 3.73 -13.71
N LEU A 122 -12.88 4.32 -13.40
CA LEU A 122 -14.15 4.08 -14.11
C LEU A 122 -14.14 4.63 -15.55
N ASP A 123 -13.46 5.76 -15.76
CA ASP A 123 -13.29 6.39 -17.08
C ASP A 123 -12.19 5.71 -17.92
N GLY A 124 -11.49 4.73 -17.35
CA GLY A 124 -10.45 3.95 -18.04
C GLY A 124 -9.07 4.62 -18.06
N PHE A 125 -8.85 5.60 -17.20
CA PHE A 125 -7.58 6.30 -17.07
C PHE A 125 -6.61 5.51 -16.18
N TRP A 126 -6.02 4.47 -16.77
CA TRP A 126 -5.04 3.59 -16.12
C TRP A 126 -3.63 3.87 -16.62
N SER A 127 -2.67 3.89 -15.69
CA SER A 127 -1.24 3.96 -15.96
C SER A 127 -0.64 2.56 -15.97
N PHE A 128 0.38 2.36 -16.81
CA PHE A 128 1.04 1.09 -17.02
C PHE A 128 2.55 1.25 -17.17
N LEU A 129 3.27 0.24 -16.71
CA LEU A 129 4.74 0.17 -16.76
C LEU A 129 5.32 0.38 -18.17
N ASP A 130 4.56 -0.02 -19.19
CA ASP A 130 4.95 -0.09 -20.60
C ASP A 130 4.29 0.98 -21.48
N VAL A 131 3.57 1.95 -20.90
CA VAL A 131 2.87 3.02 -21.63
C VAL A 131 3.22 4.39 -21.06
N ALA A 132 3.68 5.31 -21.91
CA ALA A 132 3.85 6.72 -21.56
C ALA A 132 2.48 7.44 -21.58
N ASP A 133 2.06 8.02 -20.46
CA ASP A 133 0.74 8.63 -20.25
C ASP A 133 0.72 10.18 -20.34
N GLY A 134 1.84 10.77 -20.77
CA GLY A 134 2.06 12.20 -20.88
C GLY A 134 2.19 12.92 -19.53
N GLY A 135 2.42 12.19 -18.43
CA GLY A 135 2.39 12.74 -17.08
C GLY A 135 0.96 13.05 -16.61
N SER A 136 -0.02 12.28 -17.08
CA SER A 136 -1.42 12.41 -16.69
C SER A 136 -1.69 11.81 -15.30
N TYR A 137 -2.68 12.33 -14.59
CA TYR A 137 -3.13 11.77 -13.30
C TYR A 137 -3.97 10.50 -13.54
N TYR A 138 -3.31 9.44 -13.97
CA TYR A 138 -3.93 8.13 -14.21
C TYR A 138 -3.72 7.21 -13.02
N GLU A 139 -4.63 6.25 -12.85
CA GLU A 139 -4.63 5.31 -11.75
C GLU A 139 -3.61 4.19 -12.00
N THR A 140 -2.82 3.84 -10.98
CA THR A 140 -1.87 2.73 -11.09
C THR A 140 -2.38 1.50 -10.36
N ILE A 141 -2.25 0.34 -11.02
CA ILE A 141 -2.46 -0.98 -10.43
C ILE A 141 -1.09 -1.66 -10.29
N VAL A 142 -0.91 -2.40 -9.21
CA VAL A 142 0.17 -3.38 -9.08
C VAL A 142 -0.40 -4.79 -8.99
N TYR A 143 0.43 -5.78 -9.28
CA TYR A 143 0.06 -7.18 -9.18
C TYR A 143 1.16 -8.03 -8.57
N ARG A 144 0.77 -9.18 -8.02
CA ARG A 144 1.64 -10.33 -7.77
C ARG A 144 0.92 -11.62 -8.13
N VAL A 145 1.66 -12.71 -8.27
CA VAL A 145 1.04 -14.04 -8.38
C VAL A 145 0.59 -14.47 -6.98
N ALA A 146 -0.67 -14.89 -6.82
CA ALA A 146 -1.29 -15.13 -5.51
C ALA A 146 -0.59 -16.22 -4.68
N ASP A 147 -0.04 -17.24 -5.35
CA ASP A 147 0.73 -18.32 -4.69
C ASP A 147 2.21 -17.97 -4.46
N SER A 148 2.65 -16.77 -4.86
CA SER A 148 4.02 -16.30 -4.65
C SER A 148 4.19 -15.60 -3.31
N ALA A 149 3.41 -15.95 -2.29
CA ALA A 149 3.68 -15.56 -0.90
C ALA A 149 5.14 -15.91 -0.63
N VAL A 150 6.00 -14.89 -0.69
CA VAL A 150 7.44 -15.06 -0.52
C VAL A 150 7.56 -15.66 0.86
N GLN A 151 8.12 -16.86 0.94
CA GLN A 151 8.46 -17.48 2.22
C GLN A 151 9.52 -16.59 2.86
N VAL A 152 9.08 -15.52 3.52
CA VAL A 152 9.95 -14.65 4.30
C VAL A 152 10.51 -15.56 5.38
N PRO A 153 11.83 -15.82 5.39
CA PRO A 153 12.42 -16.63 6.43
C PRO A 153 12.06 -15.99 7.77
N GLU A 154 11.41 -16.75 8.65
CA GLU A 154 10.98 -16.22 9.94
C GLU A 154 12.17 -15.53 10.63
N PRO A 155 11.96 -14.35 11.25
CA PRO A 155 13.04 -13.62 11.87
C PRO A 155 13.84 -14.51 12.82
N SER A 156 15.14 -14.63 12.56
CA SER A 156 16.08 -15.40 13.40
C SER A 156 16.14 -14.89 14.84
N THR A 157 15.48 -13.76 15.16
CA THR A 157 15.28 -13.24 16.51
C THR A 157 14.60 -14.25 17.43
N ILE A 158 13.66 -15.08 16.96
CA ILE A 158 13.07 -16.15 17.77
C ILE A 158 14.12 -17.21 18.10
N ALA A 159 14.94 -17.60 17.11
CA ALA A 159 16.03 -18.54 17.33
C ALA A 159 17.08 -17.98 18.31
N ILE A 160 17.44 -16.70 18.19
CA ILE A 160 18.37 -16.02 19.10
C ILE A 160 17.78 -15.92 20.51
N LEU A 161 16.51 -15.56 20.65
CA LEU A 161 15.81 -15.54 21.94
C LEU A 161 15.80 -16.92 22.59
N GLY A 162 15.49 -17.96 21.81
CA GLY A 162 15.52 -19.35 22.26
C GLY A 162 16.91 -19.77 22.76
N LEU A 163 17.96 -19.48 21.99
CA LEU A 163 19.34 -19.77 22.37
C LEU A 163 19.79 -18.99 23.61
N ALA A 164 19.37 -17.74 23.75
CA ALA A 164 19.68 -16.91 24.93
C ALA A 164 19.03 -17.49 26.21
N LEU A 165 17.78 -17.94 26.13
CA LEU A 165 17.07 -18.57 27.25
C LEU A 165 17.71 -19.91 27.64
N VAL A 166 18.12 -20.72 26.66
CA VAL A 166 18.86 -21.96 26.90
C VAL A 166 20.19 -21.67 27.61
N GLY A 167 20.94 -20.67 27.15
CA GLY A 167 22.18 -20.23 27.79
C GLY A 167 21.98 -19.77 29.25
N LEU A 168 20.91 -19.03 29.51
CA LEU A 168 20.50 -18.62 30.88
C LEU A 168 20.09 -19.81 31.75
N GLY A 169 19.45 -20.83 31.17
CA GLY A 169 19.11 -22.07 31.89
C GLY A 169 20.35 -22.84 32.34
N PHE A 170 21.38 -22.91 31.50
CA PHE A 170 22.65 -23.55 31.84
C PHE A 170 23.51 -22.75 32.81
N SER A 171 23.43 -21.41 32.80
CA SER A 171 24.23 -20.57 33.71
C SER A 171 23.83 -20.72 35.18
N ARG A 172 22.59 -21.14 35.47
CA ARG A 172 22.08 -21.37 36.83
C ARG A 172 22.52 -22.70 37.47
N ARG A 173 23.20 -23.58 36.74
CA ARG A 173 23.69 -24.88 37.26
C ARG A 173 25.16 -24.86 37.71
N LYS A 174 25.74 -23.67 37.90
CA LYS A 174 27.05 -23.49 38.53
C LYS A 174 26.90 -22.87 39.92
#